data_AF-A0A948FTG8-F1
#
_entry.id   AF-A0A948FTG8-F1
#
_cell.length_a   1.000
_cell.length_b   1.000
_cell.length_c   1.000
_cell.angle_alpha   90.00
_cell.angle_beta   90.00
_cell.angle_gamma   90.00
#
_symmetry.space_group_name_H-M   'P 1'
#
loop_
_entity.id
_entity.type
_entity.pdbx_description
1 polymer ?
#
loop_
_entity_poly.entity_id
_entity_poly.type
_entity_poly.pdbx_seq_one_letter_code
_entity_poly.pdbx_strand_id
1 'polypeptide(L)'
;MIALAVLALLLAAGAFSLRAVGTALAETRSPVLVLPVASGRVPEQHALSRYHVRWYAASVVFLAFDVEMLFMYPWAVVVAELGTGAVVEMFVFLAILLAAVAWARREGAFRWA
;
A
#
# COMPACT_ATOMS: atom_id res chain seq x y z
N MET A 1 -36.66 -27.38 15.20
CA MET A 1 -36.79 -25.90 15.22
C MET A 1 -36.62 -25.31 16.62
N ILE A 2 -37.34 -25.78 17.65
CA ILE A 2 -37.24 -25.26 19.03
C ILE A 2 -35.82 -25.41 19.62
N ALA A 3 -35.18 -26.57 19.47
CA ALA A 3 -33.81 -26.79 19.97
C ALA A 3 -32.77 -25.86 19.32
N LEU A 4 -32.91 -25.55 18.03
CA LEU A 4 -32.05 -24.59 17.33
C LEU A 4 -32.28 -23.16 17.81
N ALA A 5 -33.53 -22.78 18.11
CA ALA A 5 -33.86 -21.47 18.65
C ALA A 5 -33.31 -21.27 20.08
N VAL A 6 -33.38 -22.30 20.93
CA VAL A 6 -32.80 -22.28 22.28
C VAL A 6 -31.28 -22.17 22.22
N LEU A 7 -30.63 -22.94 21.35
CA LEU A 7 -29.17 -22.87 21.16
C LEU A 7 -28.74 -21.47 20.69
N ALA A 8 -29.46 -20.89 19.72
CA ALA A 8 -29.18 -19.54 19.24
C ALA A 8 -29.33 -18.48 20.35
N LEU A 9 -30.34 -18.62 21.21
CA LEU A 9 -30.56 -17.70 22.33
C LEU A 9 -29.45 -17.77 23.38
N LEU A 10 -28.98 -18.98 23.70
CA LEU A 10 -27.88 -19.19 24.64
C LEU A 10 -26.55 -18.63 24.10
N LEU A 11 -26.29 -18.82 22.80
CA LEU A 11 -25.11 -18.25 22.16
C LEU A 11 -25.17 -16.71 22.11
N ALA A 12 -26.34 -16.14 21.83
CA ALA A 12 -26.53 -14.68 21.85
C ALA A 12 -26.35 -14.10 23.25
N ALA A 13 -26.91 -14.74 24.27
CA ALA A 13 -26.75 -14.34 25.67
C ALA A 13 -25.29 -14.45 26.13
N GLY A 14 -24.58 -15.51 25.72
CA GLY A 14 -23.16 -15.69 25.98
C GLY A 14 -22.28 -14.64 25.29
N ALA A 15 -22.54 -14.36 24.01
CA ALA A 15 -21.82 -13.30 23.29
C ALA A 15 -22.08 -11.91 23.91
N PHE A 16 -23.31 -11.66 24.37
CA PHE A 16 -23.68 -10.42 25.05
C PHE A 16 -22.97 -10.28 26.41
N SER A 17 -22.93 -11.34 27.22
CA SER A 17 -22.27 -11.32 28.52
C SER A 17 -20.75 -11.14 28.38
N LEU A 18 -20.11 -11.82 27.43
CA LEU A 18 -18.68 -11.67 27.15
C LEU A 18 -18.34 -10.24 26.72
N ARG A 19 -19.19 -9.62 25.88
CA ARG A 19 -18.99 -8.22 25.46
C ARG A 19 -19.19 -7.24 26.62
N ALA A 20 -20.21 -7.46 27.46
CA ALA A 20 -20.49 -6.62 28.62
C ALA A 20 -19.33 -6.69 29.65
N VAL A 21 -18.83 -7.89 29.94
CA VAL A 21 -17.66 -8.09 30.80
C VAL A 21 -16.41 -7.47 30.17
N GLY A 22 -16.20 -7.65 28.86
CA GLY A 22 -15.08 -7.06 28.13
C GLY A 22 -15.06 -5.54 28.21
N THR A 23 -16.22 -4.89 28.12
CA THR A 23 -16.32 -3.42 28.29
C THR A 23 -16.21 -2.97 29.75
N ALA A 24 -16.67 -3.78 30.71
CA ALA A 24 -16.59 -3.46 32.14
C ALA A 24 -15.16 -3.60 32.69
N LEU A 25 -14.40 -4.54 32.14
CA LEU A 25 -12.97 -4.76 32.45
C LEU A 25 -12.04 -3.97 31.53
N ALA A 26 -12.57 -3.25 30.53
CA ALA A 26 -11.76 -2.42 29.65
C ALA A 26 -11.17 -1.27 30.47
N GLU A 27 -9.93 -1.43 30.91
CA GLU A 27 -9.18 -0.36 31.50
C GLU A 27 -9.01 0.73 30.45
N THR A 28 -9.67 1.87 30.69
CA THR A 28 -9.52 3.05 29.86
C THR A 28 -8.13 3.60 30.15
N ARG A 29 -7.10 3.04 29.50
CA ARG A 29 -5.77 3.64 29.52
C ARG A 29 -5.96 5.04 28.97
N SER A 30 -5.80 6.04 29.82
CA SER A 30 -5.67 7.42 29.39
C SER A 30 -4.67 7.41 28.24
N PRO A 31 -5.03 7.93 27.06
CA PRO A 31 -4.11 7.93 25.93
C PRO A 31 -2.84 8.62 26.41
N VAL A 32 -1.73 7.87 26.45
CA VAL A 32 -0.43 8.44 26.77
C VAL A 32 -0.22 9.53 25.73
N LEU A 33 -0.21 10.78 26.18
CA LEU A 33 -0.06 11.92 25.31
C LEU A 33 1.38 11.91 24.77
N VAL A 34 1.59 11.25 23.63
CA VAL A 34 2.88 11.20 22.94
C VAL A 34 3.04 12.51 22.18
N LEU A 35 3.67 13.47 22.84
CA LEU A 35 4.01 14.75 22.22
C LEU A 35 5.24 14.60 21.31
N PRO A 36 5.38 15.43 20.26
CA PRO A 36 6.60 15.48 19.48
C PRO A 36 7.80 15.77 20.39
N VAL A 37 8.81 14.91 20.37
CA VAL A 37 9.97 14.93 21.28
C VAL A 37 10.67 16.30 21.29
N ALA A 38 10.75 16.96 20.13
CA ALA A 38 11.47 18.22 19.99
C ALA A 38 10.67 19.46 20.41
N SER A 39 9.34 19.48 20.23
CA SER A 39 8.54 20.70 20.45
C SER A 39 7.65 20.65 21.68
N GLY A 40 7.29 19.46 22.18
CA GLY A 40 6.41 19.30 23.34
C GLY A 40 5.01 19.91 23.17
N ARG A 41 4.63 20.33 21.96
CA ARG A 41 3.32 20.93 21.66
C ARG A 41 2.37 19.88 21.12
N VAL A 42 1.10 20.00 21.50
CA VAL A 42 0.04 19.16 20.93
C VAL A 42 -0.03 19.43 19.42
N PRO A 43 -0.02 18.40 18.56
CA PRO A 43 -0.12 18.59 17.11
C PRO A 43 -1.43 19.30 16.75
N GLU A 44 -1.34 20.49 16.16
CA GLU A 44 -2.52 21.23 15.66
C GLU A 44 -3.03 20.67 14.33
N GLN A 45 -2.19 19.95 13.60
CA GLN A 45 -2.51 19.35 12.30
C GLN A 45 -2.15 17.88 12.33
N HIS A 46 -2.91 17.08 11.56
CA HIS A 46 -2.56 15.69 11.33
C HIS A 46 -1.17 15.57 10.68
N ALA A 47 -0.41 14.55 11.06
CA ALA A 47 0.95 14.31 10.55
C ALA A 47 1.02 14.21 9.02
N LEU A 48 -0.08 13.82 8.37
CA LEU A 48 -0.19 13.69 6.91
C LEU A 48 -0.91 14.88 6.24
N SER A 49 -1.25 15.92 6.98
CA SER A 49 -1.98 17.08 6.44
C SER A 49 -1.23 17.81 5.33
N ARG A 50 0.11 17.67 5.28
CA ARG A 50 0.95 18.20 4.19
C ARG A 50 1.34 17.07 3.25
N TYR A 51 0.38 16.60 2.45
CA TYR A 51 0.68 15.65 1.39
C TYR A 51 1.06 16.40 0.10
N HIS A 52 2.28 16.19 -0.38
CA HIS A 52 2.69 16.68 -1.69
C HIS A 52 2.50 15.59 -2.74
N VAL A 53 1.64 15.85 -3.75
CA VAL A 53 1.38 14.96 -4.89
C VAL A 53 2.66 14.53 -5.62
N ARG A 54 3.74 15.31 -5.54
CA ARG A 54 5.03 15.02 -6.17
C ARG A 54 5.57 13.60 -5.87
N TRP A 55 5.35 13.10 -4.66
CA TRP A 55 5.83 11.78 -4.25
C TRP A 55 5.04 10.65 -4.92
N TYR A 56 3.74 10.88 -5.20
CA TYR A 56 2.89 9.92 -5.87
C TYR A 56 3.37 9.61 -7.29
N ALA A 57 3.62 10.65 -8.10
CA ALA A 57 4.08 10.47 -9.47
C ALA A 57 5.42 9.73 -9.56
N ALA A 58 6.36 10.06 -8.67
CA ALA A 58 7.64 9.35 -8.57
C ALA A 58 7.44 7.86 -8.20
N SER A 59 6.56 7.55 -7.24
CA SER A 59 6.27 6.18 -6.83
C SER A 59 5.61 5.36 -7.94
N VAL A 60 4.67 5.93 -8.69
CA VAL A 60 4.00 5.21 -9.79
C VAL A 60 4.99 4.91 -10.92
N VAL A 61 5.86 5.86 -11.29
CA VAL A 61 6.90 5.60 -12.30
C VAL A 61 7.91 4.57 -11.81
N PHE A 62 8.34 4.65 -10.55
CA PHE A 62 9.23 3.66 -9.96
C PHE A 62 8.60 2.25 -9.96
N LEU A 63 7.34 2.13 -9.55
CA LEU A 63 6.62 0.86 -9.53
C LEU A 63 6.47 0.27 -10.94
N ALA A 64 6.17 1.11 -11.94
CA ALA A 64 6.09 0.67 -13.33
C ALA A 64 7.43 0.07 -13.80
N PHE A 65 8.54 0.74 -13.49
CA PHE A 65 9.89 0.27 -13.83
C PHE A 65 10.31 -0.99 -13.04
N ASP A 66 9.94 -1.10 -11.77
CA ASP A 66 10.24 -2.28 -10.95
C ASP A 66 9.54 -3.55 -11.48
N VAL A 67 8.29 -3.41 -11.93
CA VAL A 67 7.54 -4.51 -12.56
C VAL A 67 8.17 -4.94 -13.89
N GLU A 68 8.88 -4.07 -14.62
CA GLU A 68 9.61 -4.47 -15.82
C GLU A 68 10.73 -5.48 -15.52
N MET A 69 11.45 -5.29 -14.42
CA MET A 69 12.51 -6.22 -14.02
C MET A 69 11.94 -7.62 -13.77
N LEU A 70 10.71 -7.71 -13.26
CA LEU A 70 10.01 -8.98 -13.12
C LEU A 70 9.83 -9.70 -14.47
N PHE A 71 9.56 -8.98 -15.56
CA PHE A 71 9.45 -9.54 -16.90
C PHE A 71 10.81 -9.88 -17.53
N MET A 72 11.86 -9.15 -17.17
CA MET A 72 13.21 -9.42 -17.65
C MET A 72 13.78 -10.74 -17.12
N TYR A 73 13.43 -11.16 -15.89
CA TYR A 73 13.93 -12.41 -15.31
C TYR A 73 13.61 -13.66 -16.14
N PRO A 74 12.34 -13.98 -16.43
CA PRO A 74 12.01 -15.16 -17.24
C PRO A 74 12.54 -15.03 -18.68
N TRP A 75 12.49 -13.83 -19.26
CA TRP A 75 13.05 -13.57 -20.59
C TRP A 75 14.55 -13.90 -20.66
N ALA A 76 15.33 -13.47 -19.67
CA ALA A 76 16.77 -13.69 -19.63
C ALA A 76 17.14 -15.18 -19.58
N VAL A 77 16.27 -16.02 -19.02
CA VAL A 77 16.44 -17.48 -18.99
C VAL A 77 16.19 -18.10 -20.37
N VAL A 78 15.18 -17.63 -21.10
CA VAL A 78 14.72 -18.28 -22.35
C VAL A 78 15.27 -17.64 -23.63
N VAL A 79 15.91 -16.46 -23.55
CA VAL A 79 16.36 -15.70 -24.74
C VAL A 79 17.30 -16.49 -25.66
N ALA A 80 18.11 -17.39 -25.10
CA ALA A 80 19.00 -18.24 -25.88
C ALA A 80 18.25 -19.26 -26.75
N GLU A 81 17.05 -19.69 -26.33
CA GLU A 81 16.21 -20.66 -27.04
C GLU A 81 15.32 -19.98 -28.09
N LEU A 82 14.78 -18.79 -27.77
CA LEU A 82 13.93 -18.02 -28.69
C LEU A 82 14.72 -17.26 -29.77
N GLY A 83 16.00 -17.01 -29.56
CA GLY A 83 16.87 -16.35 -30.53
C GLY A 83 16.57 -14.84 -30.68
N THR A 84 16.84 -14.30 -31.87
CA THR A 84 16.86 -12.85 -32.12
C THR A 84 15.49 -12.17 -31.98
N GLY A 85 14.39 -12.91 -32.20
CA GLY A 85 13.03 -12.39 -32.02
C GLY A 85 12.78 -11.91 -30.60
N ALA A 86 13.13 -12.74 -29.60
CA ALA A 86 12.99 -12.38 -28.19
C ALA A 86 13.87 -11.19 -27.79
N VAL A 87 15.03 -11.01 -28.42
CA VAL A 87 15.88 -9.83 -28.19
C VAL A 87 15.17 -8.56 -28.66
N VAL A 88 14.62 -8.57 -29.88
CA VAL A 88 13.91 -7.41 -30.44
C VAL A 88 12.68 -7.08 -29.60
N GLU A 89 11.88 -8.07 -29.22
CA GLU A 89 10.69 -7.87 -28.37
C GLU A 89 11.04 -7.21 -27.04
N MET A 90 12.12 -7.64 -26.39
CA MET A 90 12.58 -7.03 -25.13
C MET A 90 13.01 -5.56 -25.32
N PHE A 91 13.75 -5.26 -26.39
CA PHE A 91 14.12 -3.86 -26.66
C PHE A 91 12.92 -2.99 -27.02
N VAL A 92 11.91 -3.53 -27.70
CA VAL A 92 10.65 -2.82 -27.96
C VAL A 92 9.90 -2.55 -26.66
N PHE A 93 9.83 -3.53 -25.77
CA PHE A 93 9.24 -3.37 -24.44
C PHE A 93 9.93 -2.25 -23.65
N LEU A 94 11.26 -2.29 -23.52
CA LEU A 94 12.05 -1.23 -22.87
C LEU A 94 11.84 0.15 -23.52
N ALA A 95 11.76 0.21 -24.86
CA ALA A 95 11.56 1.46 -25.58
C ALA A 95 10.21 2.11 -25.26
N ILE A 96 9.15 1.32 -25.10
CA ILE A 96 7.82 1.82 -24.73
C ILE A 96 7.85 2.44 -23.33
N LEU A 97 8.54 1.81 -22.36
CA LEU A 97 8.64 2.33 -21.00
C LEU A 97 9.55 3.55 -20.89
N LEU A 98 10.67 3.57 -21.63
CA LEU A 98 11.48 4.77 -21.78
C LEU A 98 10.67 5.93 -22.38
N ALA A 99 9.78 5.67 -23.33
CA ALA A 99 8.89 6.69 -23.89
C ALA A 99 7.90 7.22 -22.83
N ALA A 100 7.36 6.36 -21.98
CA ALA A 100 6.51 6.77 -20.86
C ALA A 100 7.25 7.66 -19.84
N VAL A 101 8.49 7.30 -19.49
CA VAL A 101 9.35 8.11 -18.61
C VAL A 101 9.69 9.45 -19.25
N ALA A 102 10.02 9.46 -20.54
CA ALA A 102 10.29 10.69 -21.28
C ALA A 102 9.06 11.62 -21.29
N TRP A 103 7.86 11.07 -21.45
CA TRP A 103 6.61 11.82 -21.34
C TRP A 103 6.41 12.39 -19.93
N ALA A 104 6.56 11.57 -18.89
CA ALA A 104 6.43 12.01 -17.49
C ALA A 104 7.42 13.13 -17.13
N ARG A 105 8.63 13.08 -17.70
CA ARG A 105 9.63 14.14 -17.56
C ARG A 105 9.17 15.46 -18.20
N ARG A 106 8.52 15.42 -19.37
CA ARG A 106 7.97 16.61 -20.03
C ARG A 106 6.83 17.24 -19.23
N GLU A 107 6.02 16.41 -18.58
CA GLU A 107 4.90 16.87 -17.73
C GLU A 107 5.34 17.46 -16.38
N GLY A 108 6.65 17.41 -16.08
CA GLY A 108 7.19 17.97 -14.84
C GLY A 108 6.96 17.08 -13.62
N ALA A 109 6.70 15.78 -13.81
CA ALA A 109 6.57 14.82 -12.70
C ALA A 109 7.80 14.78 -11.78
N PHE A 110 8.97 15.18 -12.29
CA PHE A 110 10.24 15.23 -11.57
C PHE A 110 10.70 16.67 -11.26
N ARG A 111 9.80 17.67 -11.22
CA ARG A 111 10.18 19.04 -10.86
C ARG A 111 10.21 19.20 -9.34
N TRP A 112 11.40 19.51 -8.82
CA TRP A 112 11.68 19.59 -7.38
C TRP A 112 11.78 21.02 -6.82
N ALA A 113 11.67 22.03 -7.69
CA ALA A 113 11.67 23.46 -7.35
C ALA A 113 10.23 24.01 -7.29
#